data_AF-A0A351BM19-F1
#
_entry.id   AF-A0A351BM19-F1
#
_cell.length_a   1.000
_cell.length_b   1.000
_cell.length_c   1.000
_cell.angle_alpha   90.00
_cell.angle_beta   90.00
_cell.angle_gamma   90.00
#
_symmetry.space_group_name_H-M   'P 1'
#
loop_
_entity.id
_entity.type
_entity.pdbx_description
1 polymer ?
#
loop_
_entity_poly.entity_id
_entity_poly.type
_entity_poly.pdbx_seq_one_letter_code
_entity_poly.pdbx_strand_id
1 'polypeptide(L)' 'MFLPVLSLALLLASAGAGAEILAGQVVRVVDGDTVTVRSLDGQTHQVRLAGIDAPERAQLIGATLPVNQFAARDG' A
#
# COMPACT_ATOMS: atom_id res chain seq x y z
N MET A 1 -34.68 -18.00 16.43
CA MET A 1 -34.73 -16.77 17.26
C MET A 1 -33.36 -16.16 17.51
N PHE A 2 -32.29 -16.96 17.70
CA PHE A 2 -30.92 -16.46 17.94
C PHE A 2 -30.19 -15.90 16.71
N LEU A 3 -30.45 -16.45 15.51
CA LEU A 3 -29.82 -15.99 14.27
C LEU A 3 -30.01 -14.48 13.98
N PRO A 4 -31.23 -13.91 14.03
CA PRO A 4 -31.40 -12.48 13.78
C PRO A 4 -30.77 -11.60 14.86
N VAL A 5 -30.73 -12.08 16.11
CA VAL A 5 -30.07 -11.37 17.23
C VAL A 5 -28.56 -11.32 17.01
N LEU A 6 -27.96 -12.43 16.57
CA LEU A 6 -26.54 -12.48 16.24
C LEU A 6 -26.20 -11.60 15.04
N SER A 7 -27.01 -11.64 13.97
CA SER A 7 -26.81 -10.77 12.80
C SER A 7 -26.90 -9.29 13.15
N LEU A 8 -27.87 -8.91 14.00
CA LEU A 8 -28.02 -7.53 14.47
C LEU A 8 -26.84 -7.10 15.36
N ALA A 9 -26.37 -7.99 16.24
CA ALA A 9 -25.22 -7.71 17.08
C ALA A 9 -23.93 -7.50 16.26
N LEU A 10 -23.71 -8.31 15.21
CA LEU A 10 -22.57 -8.14 14.29
C LEU A 10 -22.65 -6.84 13.50
N LEU A 11 -23.86 -6.46 13.04
CA LEU A 11 -24.06 -5.20 12.31
C LEU A 11 -23.81 -3.97 13.19
N LEU A 12 -24.22 -4.02 14.46
CA LEU A 12 -23.95 -2.95 15.43
C LEU A 12 -22.46 -2.85 15.78
N ALA A 13 -21.75 -3.99 15.84
CA ALA A 13 -20.32 -4.03 16.13
C ALA A 13 -19.45 -3.46 14.98
N SER A 14 -19.89 -3.55 13.72
CA SER A 14 -19.13 -3.03 12.57
C SER A 14 -19.23 -1.50 12.41
N ALA A 15 -20.20 -0.85 13.06
CA ALA A 15 -20.43 0.59 12.92
C ALA A 15 -19.26 1.48 13.42
N GLY A 16 -18.33 0.92 14.20
CA GLY A 16 -17.13 1.63 14.68
C GLY A 16 -15.88 1.46 13.83
N ALA A 17 -15.92 0.69 12.74
CA ALA A 17 -14.76 0.47 11.88
C ALA A 17 -14.55 1.69 10.95
N GLY A 18 -13.72 2.64 11.37
CA GLY A 18 -13.31 3.79 10.58
C GLY A 18 -11.89 3.63 10.02
N ALA A 19 -11.62 4.32 8.90
CA ALA A 19 -10.24 4.48 8.44
C ALA A 19 -9.51 5.43 9.40
N GLU A 20 -8.39 4.98 9.95
CA GLU A 20 -7.53 5.80 10.80
C GLU A 20 -6.57 6.64 9.95
N ILE A 21 -6.27 7.86 10.42
CA ILE A 21 -5.27 8.73 9.79
C ILE A 21 -3.96 8.58 10.56
N LEU A 22 -2.94 8.05 9.88
CA LEU A 22 -1.56 8.07 10.38
C LEU A 22 -0.92 9.42 10.05
N ALA A 23 -0.87 10.32 11.03
CA ALA A 23 -0.20 11.62 10.90
C ALA A 23 1.26 11.54 11.38
N GLY A 24 2.19 12.10 10.60
CA GLY A 24 3.61 12.07 10.95
C GLY A 24 4.52 12.69 9.92
N GLN A 25 5.82 12.63 10.18
CA GLN A 25 6.86 13.11 9.28
C GLN A 25 7.45 11.93 8.49
N VAL A 26 7.54 12.06 7.16
CA VAL A 26 8.31 11.11 6.35
C VAL A 26 9.80 11.29 6.67
N VAL A 27 10.44 10.23 7.16
CA VAL A 27 11.86 10.22 7.56
C VAL A 27 12.75 9.45 6.60
N ARG A 28 12.17 8.60 5.74
CA ARG A 28 12.88 7.85 4.70
C ARG A 28 11.93 7.51 3.56
N VAL A 29 12.42 7.60 2.32
CA VAL A 29 11.78 7.01 1.14
C VAL A 29 12.41 5.64 0.89
N VAL A 30 11.60 4.59 0.84
CA VAL A 30 12.07 3.20 0.66
C VAL A 30 12.13 2.91 -0.83
N ASP A 31 11.00 3.02 -1.51
CA ASP A 31 10.77 2.82 -2.95
C ASP A 31 9.69 3.80 -3.44
N GLY A 32 9.25 3.69 -4.70
CA GLY A 32 8.30 4.65 -5.29
C GLY A 32 6.88 4.61 -4.71
N ASP A 33 6.48 3.50 -4.06
CA ASP A 33 5.19 3.33 -3.39
C ASP A 33 5.32 3.19 -1.87
N THR A 34 6.55 3.18 -1.33
CA THR A 34 6.82 2.79 0.05
C THR A 34 7.66 3.84 0.77
N VAL A 35 7.18 4.31 1.92
CA VAL A 35 7.86 5.33 2.76
C VAL A 35 7.92 4.89 4.21
N THR A 36 8.87 5.46 4.96
CA THR A 36 8.91 5.34 6.43
C THR A 36 8.47 6.65 7.05
N VAL A 37 7.44 6.57 7.90
CA VAL A 37 6.82 7.71 8.60
C VAL A 37 7.11 7.60 10.09
N ARG A 38 7.61 8.67 10.69
CA ARG A 38 7.65 8.84 12.14
C ARG A 38 6.39 9.56 12.58
N SER A 39 5.53 8.86 13.30
CA SER A 39 4.30 9.37 13.89
C SER A 39 4.58 10.39 15.00
N LEU A 40 3.56 11.16 15.38
CA LEU A 40 3.62 12.18 16.43
C LEU A 40 3.91 11.58 17.82
N ASP A 41 3.56 10.32 18.04
CA ASP A 41 3.88 9.55 19.25
C ASP A 41 5.33 9.02 19.27
N GLY A 42 6.13 9.34 18.24
CA GLY A 42 7.51 8.91 18.10
C GLY A 42 7.67 7.52 17.48
N GLN A 43 6.58 6.81 17.20
CA GLN A 43 6.63 5.49 16.57
C GLN A 43 6.99 5.61 15.09
N THR A 44 7.65 4.58 14.57
CA THR A 44 8.04 4.52 13.17
C THR A 44 7.26 3.45 12.45
N HIS A 45 6.63 3.83 11.34
CA HIS A 45 5.80 2.96 10.51
C HIS A 45 6.36 2.91 9.09
N GLN A 46 6.49 1.70 8.54
CA GLN A 46 6.70 1.53 7.11
C GLN A 46 5.33 1.46 6.43
N VAL A 47 5.08 2.36 5.49
CA VAL A 47 3.78 2.56 4.84
C VAL A 47 3.94 2.30 3.35
N ARG A 48 3.14 1.38 2.84
CA ARG A 48 2.96 1.14 1.40
C ARG A 48 1.68 1.79 0.92
N LEU A 49 1.74 2.56 -0.16
CA LEU A 49 0.61 3.29 -0.70
C LEU A 49 -0.31 2.34 -1.48
N ALA A 50 -1.51 2.11 -0.97
CA ALA A 50 -2.48 1.24 -1.62
C ALA A 50 -2.90 1.79 -3.00
N GLY A 51 -2.93 0.93 -4.01
CA GLY A 51 -3.32 1.29 -5.37
C GLY A 51 -2.26 2.04 -6.17
N ILE A 52 -1.07 2.27 -5.59
CA ILE A 52 0.10 2.80 -6.31
C ILE A 52 1.01 1.62 -6.61
N ASP A 53 1.29 1.40 -7.90
CA ASP A 53 2.33 0.49 -8.36
C ASP A 53 3.48 1.34 -8.91
N ALA A 54 4.64 1.26 -8.27
CA ALA A 54 5.79 2.08 -8.61
C ALA A 54 7.00 1.20 -8.93
N PRO A 55 7.91 1.67 -9.79
CA PRO A 55 9.15 0.96 -10.04
C PRO A 55 9.97 0.81 -8.74
N GLU A 56 10.43 -0.40 -8.45
CA GLU A 56 11.29 -0.71 -7.30
C GLU A 56 12.72 -0.18 -7.52
N ARG A 57 13.46 0.21 -6.46
CA ARG A 57 14.85 0.71 -6.62
C ARG A 57 15.80 -0.27 -7.29
N ALA A 58 15.53 -1.57 -7.19
CA ALA A 58 16.32 -2.61 -7.84
C ALA A 58 15.88 -2.89 -9.28
N GLN A 59 14.81 -2.24 -9.78
CA GLN A 59 14.52 -2.30 -11.20
C GLN A 59 15.67 -1.64 -11.97
N LEU A 60 16.15 -2.37 -12.97
CA LEU A 60 17.09 -1.84 -13.94
C LEU A 60 16.45 -0.61 -14.60
N ILE A 61 16.96 0.60 -14.30
CA ILE A 61 16.60 1.83 -15.00
C ILE A 61 16.89 1.61 -16.46
N GLY A 62 15.86 1.31 -17.25
CA GLY A 62 16.04 0.86 -18.62
C GLY A 62 17.01 -0.31 -18.68
N ALA A 63 16.50 -1.54 -18.61
CA ALA A 63 17.14 -2.53 -19.45
C ALA A 63 17.23 -1.86 -20.82
N THR A 64 18.44 -1.55 -21.28
CA THR A 64 18.70 -1.44 -22.70
C THR A 64 18.34 -2.82 -23.20
N LEU A 65 17.05 -3.04 -23.46
CA LEU A 65 16.63 -4.13 -24.28
C LEU A 65 17.45 -3.89 -25.55
N PRO A 66 18.26 -4.86 -26.00
CA PRO A 66 18.82 -4.74 -27.33
C PRO A 66 17.63 -4.37 -28.21
N VAL A 67 17.77 -3.29 -29.00
CA VAL A 67 16.71 -2.69 -29.84
C VAL A 67 15.92 -3.73 -30.68
N ASN A 68 16.45 -4.94 -30.77
CA ASN A 68 15.94 -6.10 -31.50
C ASN A 68 14.93 -6.97 -30.71
N GLN A 69 14.67 -6.71 -29.41
CA GLN A 69 13.74 -7.53 -28.61
C GLN A 69 12.30 -6.99 -28.55
N PHE A 70 12.08 -5.72 -28.91
CA PHE A 70 10.70 -5.18 -29.04
C PHE A 70 10.00 -5.70 -30.31
N ALA A 71 10.75 -6.15 -31.32
CA ALA A 71 10.19 -6.71 -32.56
C ALA A 71 9.69 -8.17 -32.42
N ALA A 72 9.94 -8.83 -31.29
CA ALA A 72 9.64 -10.25 -31.10
C ALA A 72 8.38 -10.53 -30.27
N ARG A 73 7.62 -9.49 -29.89
CA ARG A 73 6.39 -9.65 -29.08
C ARG A 73 5.08 -9.39 -29.84
N ASP A 74 5.15 -8.96 -31.10
CA ASP A 74 3.99 -8.73 -31.96
C ASP A 74 3.88 -9.83 -33.05
N GLY A 75 3.85 -11.09 -32.60
CA GLY A 75 3.62 -12.27 -33.44
C GLY A 75 2.57 -13.20 -32.83
#